data_AF-A0A3S0EP73-F1
#
_entry.id   AF-A0A3S0EP73-F1
#
_cell.length_a   1.000
_cell.length_b   1.000
_cell.length_c   1.000
_cell.angle_alpha   90.00
_cell.angle_beta   90.00
_cell.angle_gamma   90.00
#
_symmetry.space_group_name_H-M   'P 1'
#
loop_
_entity.id
_entity.type
_entity.pdbx_description
1 polymer ?
#
loop_
_entity_poly.entity_id
_entity_poly.type
_entity_poly.pdbx_seq_one_letter_code
_entity_poly.pdbx_strand_id
1 'polypeptide(L)'
;YTVTGAPRVIKGKVIIGNGGAEYGVRGYLTAYDDETGEQKWRWYTVPGDPAKPFENEAMAKAAKTWDPAGKWWLNGGGGTAWNSMTYDPELNLMYVGTGNGSPWNHRKRSPGGGDNLYLASIVALDPDTGKYVWHYQETPGDNWDYTSVQDMILTDLVLDGKKRKVILHAPKNGFFFVIDRTNGKFISAKPFTEVNWATGYDKNGRPIETPEARSREAFDSVPGPFGGHNWHAMSFNPKTGLAYFPVQKVPLNLAEDNSWSNNNKQPGQPQAGTGWNTGMLINTQPPKSKAFGRLIAWDPVKQKEVWRQEYASPWNGGTLTTAGNLVFAGTADGRFAAYSADKGDKLWEAPIGTGIIAPPVTYEVDGRQYVSIAVGWGGVFGLMQRATDKQDHGRVYTFALGANAPLPQPQPYALGELISGVKYDPAHIPEGTKLYVSNCVFCHGVPGVDKGGNVPNLGYVPAKDIENLSDFVFNGPFVKKGMPDFTGKLSATDVDKIKAFIQGTADAVRPKP
;
A
#
# COMPACT_ATOMS: atom_id res chain seq x y z
N TYR A 1 15.93 4.17 -2.39
CA TYR A 1 15.55 3.36 -1.22
C TYR A 1 15.00 4.25 -0.14
N THR A 2 13.93 3.84 0.53
CA THR A 2 13.36 4.48 1.74
C THR A 2 13.02 3.39 2.78
N VAL A 3 12.72 3.75 4.03
CA VAL A 3 12.28 2.81 5.07
C VAL A 3 11.01 3.35 5.72
N THR A 4 9.98 2.51 5.83
CA THR A 4 8.66 2.86 6.37
C THR A 4 8.11 1.83 7.36
N GLY A 5 8.45 0.54 7.18
CA GLY A 5 8.04 -0.52 8.09
C GLY A 5 8.80 -0.53 9.41
N ALA A 6 8.21 -1.17 10.42
CA ALA A 6 8.87 -1.39 11.71
C ALA A 6 9.95 -2.50 11.60
N PRO A 7 11.14 -2.32 12.21
CA PRO A 7 12.10 -3.42 12.33
C PRO A 7 11.58 -4.51 13.27
N ARG A 8 12.07 -5.74 13.11
CA ARG A 8 11.84 -6.84 14.06
C ARG A 8 13.18 -7.23 14.68
N VAL A 9 13.19 -7.51 15.99
CA VAL A 9 14.37 -8.02 16.68
C VAL A 9 14.20 -9.53 16.90
N ILE A 10 15.05 -10.33 16.29
CA ILE A 10 15.02 -11.80 16.39
C ILE A 10 16.41 -12.27 16.79
N LYS A 11 16.53 -12.92 17.96
CA LYS A 11 17.78 -13.55 18.44
C LYS A 11 19.00 -12.60 18.34
N GLY A 12 18.88 -11.41 18.92
CA GLY A 12 19.95 -10.40 18.95
C GLY A 12 20.18 -9.66 17.62
N LYS A 13 19.21 -9.70 16.69
CA LYS A 13 19.37 -9.10 15.37
C LYS A 13 18.21 -8.18 15.03
N VAL A 14 18.50 -6.91 14.77
CA VAL A 14 17.56 -5.95 14.16
C VAL A 14 17.46 -6.22 12.68
N ILE A 15 16.28 -6.64 12.24
CA ILE A 15 16.00 -6.99 10.85
C ILE A 15 15.10 -5.93 10.24
N ILE A 16 15.51 -5.38 9.10
CA ILE A 16 14.78 -4.31 8.40
C ILE A 16 14.90 -4.47 6.88
N GLY A 17 13.80 -4.19 6.19
CA GLY A 17 13.75 -4.07 4.73
C GLY A 17 13.70 -2.61 4.28
N ASN A 18 13.14 -2.37 3.10
CA ASN A 18 13.07 -1.04 2.49
C ASN A 18 11.92 -0.97 1.48
N GLY A 19 11.50 0.25 1.16
CA GLY A 19 10.59 0.59 0.07
C GLY A 19 11.30 1.24 -1.11
N GLY A 20 10.55 1.40 -2.20
CA GLY A 20 11.00 2.07 -3.42
C GLY A 20 10.77 1.34 -4.75
N ALA A 21 9.95 0.27 -4.78
CA ALA A 21 9.68 -0.47 -6.01
C ALA A 21 9.07 0.42 -7.11
N GLU A 22 8.30 1.44 -6.71
CA GLU A 22 7.73 2.43 -7.63
C GLU A 22 8.80 3.23 -8.37
N TYR A 23 10.00 3.36 -7.81
CA TYR A 23 11.11 4.14 -8.37
C TYR A 23 12.09 3.28 -9.19
N GLY A 24 12.05 1.96 -9.02
CA GLY A 24 13.03 1.04 -9.59
C GLY A 24 14.20 0.76 -8.65
N VAL A 25 14.00 -0.15 -7.71
CA VAL A 25 15.05 -0.62 -6.80
C VAL A 25 15.07 -2.14 -6.71
N ARG A 26 16.21 -2.71 -6.31
CA ARG A 26 16.33 -4.14 -6.01
C ARG A 26 16.00 -4.38 -4.54
N GLY A 27 14.93 -5.12 -4.27
CA GLY A 27 14.47 -5.43 -2.92
C GLY A 27 15.44 -6.31 -2.15
N TYR A 28 15.56 -6.03 -0.86
CA TYR A 28 16.33 -6.83 0.10
C TYR A 28 15.85 -6.55 1.52
N LEU A 29 16.26 -7.42 2.44
CA LEU A 29 16.28 -7.14 3.87
C LEU A 29 17.65 -7.48 4.45
N THR A 30 17.98 -6.83 5.56
CA THR A 30 19.28 -6.98 6.23
C THR A 30 19.07 -7.19 7.72
N ALA A 31 19.86 -8.09 8.30
CA ALA A 31 19.98 -8.25 9.74
C ALA A 31 21.25 -7.57 10.24
N TYR A 32 21.10 -6.76 11.28
CA TYR A 32 22.18 -6.12 12.00
C TYR A 32 22.19 -6.61 13.44
N ASP A 33 23.36 -6.71 14.04
CA ASP A 33 23.53 -6.87 15.48
C ASP A 33 22.74 -5.80 16.25
N ASP A 34 22.01 -6.17 17.30
CA ASP A 34 21.25 -5.19 18.08
C ASP A 34 22.07 -4.38 19.08
N GLU A 35 23.27 -4.85 19.43
CA GLU A 35 24.20 -4.11 20.29
C GLU A 35 25.13 -3.18 19.48
N THR A 36 25.70 -3.68 18.38
CA THR A 36 26.77 -2.99 17.65
C THR A 36 26.32 -2.35 16.34
N GLY A 37 25.18 -2.76 15.78
CA GLY A 37 24.75 -2.36 14.45
C GLY A 37 25.55 -3.01 13.30
N GLU A 38 26.42 -3.98 13.60
CA GLU A 38 27.18 -4.72 12.59
C GLU A 38 26.25 -5.52 11.67
N GLN A 39 26.42 -5.42 10.36
CA GLN A 39 25.65 -6.24 9.40
C GLN A 39 26.02 -7.73 9.53
N LYS A 40 25.08 -8.58 9.92
CA LYS A 40 25.28 -10.03 10.03
C LYS A 40 24.98 -10.75 8.72
N TRP A 41 23.87 -10.42 8.06
CA TRP A 41 23.51 -11.01 6.78
C TRP A 41 22.57 -10.10 5.98
N ARG A 42 22.51 -10.32 4.66
CA ARG A 42 21.55 -9.69 3.75
C ARG A 42 20.98 -10.74 2.82
N TRP A 43 19.67 -10.68 2.60
CA TRP A 43 18.98 -11.49 1.59
C TRP A 43 18.31 -10.56 0.57
N TYR A 44 18.62 -10.75 -0.71
CA TYR A 44 17.93 -10.08 -1.81
C TYR A 44 16.67 -10.86 -2.18
N THR A 45 15.60 -10.14 -2.51
CA THR A 45 14.30 -10.75 -2.84
C THR A 45 14.18 -11.08 -4.34
N VAL A 46 15.00 -10.46 -5.19
CA VAL A 46 15.03 -10.68 -6.64
C VAL A 46 16.47 -10.78 -7.15
N PRO A 47 16.71 -11.54 -8.23
CA PRO A 47 18.05 -11.72 -8.80
C PRO A 47 18.61 -10.42 -9.38
N GLY A 48 19.93 -10.25 -9.29
CA GLY A 48 20.65 -9.13 -9.89
C GLY A 48 20.93 -9.35 -11.37
N ASP A 49 21.97 -8.69 -11.88
CA ASP A 49 22.51 -8.93 -13.22
C ASP A 49 22.98 -10.39 -13.34
N PRO A 50 22.38 -11.21 -14.22
CA PRO A 50 22.70 -12.63 -14.35
C PRO A 50 24.10 -12.88 -14.92
N ALA A 51 24.79 -11.85 -15.43
CA ALA A 51 26.20 -11.93 -15.82
C ALA A 51 27.17 -11.84 -14.62
N LYS A 52 26.67 -11.48 -13.42
CA LYS A 52 27.47 -11.42 -12.18
C LYS A 52 27.24 -12.66 -11.31
N PRO A 53 28.19 -13.00 -10.41
CA PRO A 53 27.97 -14.05 -9.43
C PRO A 53 26.72 -13.79 -8.59
N PHE A 54 25.90 -14.82 -8.42
CA PHE A 54 24.72 -14.75 -7.55
C PHE A 54 25.13 -14.80 -6.07
N GLU A 55 24.43 -14.04 -5.23
CA GLU A 55 24.73 -13.99 -3.79
C GLU A 55 24.45 -15.33 -3.07
N ASN A 56 23.55 -16.15 -3.61
CA ASN A 56 23.23 -17.48 -3.11
C ASN A 56 22.48 -18.32 -4.17
N GLU A 57 22.28 -19.61 -3.89
CA GLU A 57 21.57 -20.54 -4.78
C GLU A 57 20.11 -20.13 -5.04
N ALA A 58 19.45 -19.48 -4.08
CA ALA A 58 18.08 -18.99 -4.24
C ALA A 58 18.01 -17.91 -5.34
N MET A 59 18.97 -16.98 -5.39
CA MET A 59 19.07 -16.00 -6.47
C MET A 59 19.37 -16.64 -7.84
N ALA A 60 20.23 -17.66 -7.88
CA ALA A 60 20.49 -18.41 -9.12
C ALA A 60 19.24 -19.15 -9.64
N LYS A 61 18.43 -19.71 -8.74
CA LYS A 61 17.13 -20.34 -9.09
C LYS A 61 16.11 -19.30 -9.51
N ALA A 62 16.00 -18.20 -8.78
CA ALA A 62 15.09 -17.11 -9.08
C ALA A 62 15.36 -16.53 -10.47
N ALA A 63 16.63 -16.30 -10.85
CA ALA A 63 17.03 -15.79 -12.17
C ALA A 63 16.45 -16.56 -13.37
N LYS A 64 16.18 -17.87 -13.22
CA LYS A 64 15.56 -18.70 -14.28
C LYS A 64 14.10 -18.35 -14.56
N THR A 65 13.48 -17.56 -13.69
CA THR A 65 12.07 -17.12 -13.80
C THR A 65 11.94 -15.69 -14.33
N TRP A 66 13.04 -15.11 -14.80
CA TRP A 66 13.10 -13.78 -15.39
C TRP A 66 13.70 -13.85 -16.80
N ASP A 67 13.15 -13.07 -17.72
CA ASP A 67 13.66 -12.96 -19.08
C ASP A 67 14.73 -11.85 -19.17
N PRO A 68 16.00 -12.19 -19.47
CA PRO A 68 17.08 -11.22 -19.51
C PRO A 68 16.96 -10.21 -20.64
N ALA A 69 16.08 -10.43 -21.64
CA ALA A 69 15.82 -9.44 -22.68
C ALA A 69 15.27 -8.13 -22.11
N GLY A 70 14.57 -8.17 -20.97
CA GLY A 70 14.06 -6.99 -20.27
C GLY A 70 15.13 -6.19 -19.53
N LYS A 71 16.34 -6.76 -19.32
CA LYS A 71 17.40 -6.17 -18.49
C LYS A 71 16.89 -5.70 -17.12
N TRP A 72 16.08 -6.54 -16.45
CA TRP A 72 15.33 -6.18 -15.23
C TRP A 72 16.20 -5.51 -14.15
N TRP A 73 17.47 -5.91 -14.06
CA TRP A 73 18.44 -5.39 -13.08
C TRP A 73 18.72 -3.90 -13.23
N LEU A 74 18.45 -3.28 -14.39
CA LEU A 74 18.62 -1.83 -14.61
C LEU A 74 17.59 -0.97 -13.87
N ASN A 75 16.36 -1.48 -13.68
CA ASN A 75 15.35 -0.85 -12.82
C ASN A 75 15.23 -1.58 -11.47
N GLY A 76 16.18 -2.47 -11.15
CA GLY A 76 16.24 -3.21 -9.90
C GLY A 76 15.29 -4.40 -9.74
N GLY A 77 14.22 -4.51 -10.54
CA GLY A 77 13.30 -5.64 -10.51
C GLY A 77 12.21 -5.59 -9.42
N GLY A 78 12.39 -4.81 -8.35
CA GLY A 78 11.39 -4.61 -7.30
C GLY A 78 11.53 -5.60 -6.13
N GLY A 79 10.40 -6.08 -5.61
CA GLY A 79 10.36 -7.08 -4.53
C GLY A 79 10.70 -6.51 -3.16
N THR A 80 10.48 -5.22 -2.92
CA THR A 80 10.78 -4.54 -1.66
C THR A 80 10.02 -5.15 -0.47
N ALA A 81 10.72 -5.45 0.63
CA ALA A 81 10.14 -6.00 1.86
C ALA A 81 9.86 -4.87 2.87
N TRP A 82 8.83 -4.07 2.59
CA TRP A 82 8.66 -2.77 3.26
C TRP A 82 7.74 -2.77 4.50
N ASN A 83 7.15 -3.90 4.88
CA ASN A 83 6.23 -3.98 6.02
C ASN A 83 6.32 -5.26 6.87
N SER A 84 5.63 -6.33 6.47
CA SER A 84 5.38 -7.50 7.33
C SER A 84 6.56 -8.45 7.45
N MET A 85 6.94 -8.74 8.70
CA MET A 85 7.89 -9.78 9.10
C MET A 85 7.39 -10.45 10.38
N THR A 86 7.39 -11.79 10.41
CA THR A 86 6.99 -12.60 11.58
C THR A 86 8.00 -13.70 11.86
N TYR A 87 7.91 -14.34 13.04
CA TYR A 87 8.87 -15.33 13.51
C TYR A 87 8.18 -16.46 14.28
N ASP A 88 8.51 -17.71 13.95
CA ASP A 88 8.16 -18.88 14.76
C ASP A 88 9.44 -19.40 15.46
N PRO A 89 9.56 -19.26 16.79
CA PRO A 89 10.72 -19.74 17.53
C PRO A 89 10.83 -21.27 17.61
N GLU A 90 9.72 -22.02 17.54
CA GLU A 90 9.76 -23.48 17.58
C GLU A 90 10.35 -24.05 16.29
N LEU A 91 10.08 -23.40 15.16
CA LEU A 91 10.61 -23.79 13.85
C LEU A 91 11.96 -23.12 13.54
N ASN A 92 12.34 -22.11 14.32
CA ASN A 92 13.43 -21.17 14.02
C ASN A 92 13.34 -20.62 12.58
N LEU A 93 12.13 -20.21 12.17
CA LEU A 93 11.88 -19.63 10.85
C LEU A 93 11.33 -18.22 10.99
N MET A 94 11.92 -17.28 10.28
CA MET A 94 11.31 -15.97 10.04
C MET A 94 10.60 -15.97 8.69
N TYR A 95 9.48 -15.25 8.60
CA TYR A 95 8.68 -15.12 7.40
C TYR A 95 8.64 -13.67 6.97
N VAL A 96 8.83 -13.43 5.68
CA VAL A 96 8.92 -12.11 5.07
C VAL A 96 7.95 -12.03 3.90
N GLY A 97 7.16 -10.96 3.87
CA GLY A 97 6.36 -10.61 2.71
C GLY A 97 7.18 -9.79 1.70
N THR A 98 7.11 -10.12 0.41
CA THR A 98 7.85 -9.41 -0.65
C THR A 98 6.93 -8.56 -1.53
N GLY A 99 7.49 -7.47 -2.05
CA GLY A 99 6.75 -6.46 -2.81
C GLY A 99 6.47 -6.81 -4.28
N ASN A 100 5.89 -5.82 -4.95
CA ASN A 100 5.58 -5.76 -6.37
C ASN A 100 6.85 -5.63 -7.23
N GLY A 101 6.71 -5.84 -8.55
CA GLY A 101 7.81 -5.73 -9.50
C GLY A 101 8.16 -4.28 -9.90
N SER A 102 9.40 -4.08 -10.36
CA SER A 102 9.89 -2.81 -10.92
C SER A 102 10.45 -2.98 -12.34
N PRO A 103 9.86 -2.36 -13.38
CA PRO A 103 8.58 -1.63 -13.34
C PRO A 103 7.41 -2.56 -12.98
N TRP A 104 6.22 -2.02 -12.69
CA TRP A 104 5.02 -2.83 -12.44
C TRP A 104 4.65 -3.68 -13.65
N ASN A 105 4.77 -3.13 -14.86
CA ASN A 105 4.43 -3.83 -16.09
C ASN A 105 5.31 -5.06 -16.34
N HIS A 106 4.70 -6.24 -16.26
CA HIS A 106 5.40 -7.51 -16.40
C HIS A 106 6.05 -7.67 -17.78
N ARG A 107 5.37 -7.25 -18.87
CA ARG A 107 5.92 -7.35 -20.23
C ARG A 107 7.11 -6.42 -20.48
N LYS A 108 7.19 -5.31 -19.76
CA LYS A 108 8.35 -4.41 -19.82
C LYS A 108 9.49 -4.93 -18.95
N ARG A 109 9.17 -5.45 -17.76
CA ARG A 109 10.14 -5.97 -16.79
C ARG A 109 10.78 -7.29 -17.24
N SER A 110 9.99 -8.18 -17.84
CA SER A 110 10.35 -9.55 -18.23
C SER A 110 9.58 -9.93 -19.51
N PRO A 111 10.03 -9.50 -20.71
CA PRO A 111 9.27 -9.59 -21.96
C PRO A 111 8.80 -10.99 -22.36
N GLY A 112 9.63 -12.01 -22.14
CA GLY A 112 9.34 -13.42 -22.35
C GLY A 112 8.47 -14.06 -21.27
N GLY A 113 7.97 -13.26 -20.31
CA GLY A 113 7.17 -13.70 -19.19
C GLY A 113 8.01 -14.25 -18.04
N GLY A 114 7.48 -15.25 -17.34
CA GLY A 114 8.09 -15.85 -16.16
C GLY A 114 7.43 -15.42 -14.85
N ASP A 115 7.62 -16.25 -13.83
CA ASP A 115 7.03 -16.02 -12.50
C ASP A 115 7.68 -14.83 -11.77
N ASN A 116 8.89 -14.44 -12.17
CA ASN A 116 9.66 -13.35 -11.59
C ASN A 116 9.87 -13.50 -10.06
N LEU A 117 10.45 -14.62 -9.64
CA LEU A 117 10.71 -14.89 -8.23
C LEU A 117 11.73 -13.90 -7.63
N TYR A 118 11.59 -13.47 -6.37
CA TYR A 118 10.53 -13.80 -5.40
C TYR A 118 9.57 -12.61 -5.22
N LEU A 119 9.10 -11.97 -6.30
CA LEU A 119 8.04 -10.95 -6.22
C LEU A 119 6.76 -11.53 -5.63
N ALA A 120 5.97 -10.70 -4.94
CA ALA A 120 4.62 -11.03 -4.45
C ALA A 120 4.54 -12.41 -3.78
N SER A 121 5.42 -12.64 -2.82
CA SER A 121 5.61 -13.93 -2.17
C SER A 121 5.67 -13.79 -0.65
N ILE A 122 5.28 -14.88 0.03
CA ILE A 122 5.71 -15.17 1.40
C ILE A 122 7.00 -16.00 1.29
N VAL A 123 8.05 -15.58 2.00
CA VAL A 123 9.34 -16.27 2.00
C VAL A 123 9.75 -16.62 3.43
N ALA A 124 10.13 -17.87 3.66
CA ALA A 124 10.73 -18.31 4.92
C ALA A 124 12.25 -18.33 4.83
N LEU A 125 12.89 -17.71 5.82
CA LEU A 125 14.33 -17.63 5.99
C LEU A 125 14.74 -18.18 7.35
N ASP A 126 15.95 -18.73 7.42
CA ASP A 126 16.65 -18.93 8.68
C ASP A 126 17.05 -17.55 9.26
N PRO A 127 16.58 -17.15 10.45
CA PRO A 127 16.86 -15.84 11.03
C PRO A 127 18.32 -15.66 11.47
N ASP A 128 19.06 -16.75 11.70
CA ASP A 128 20.46 -16.68 12.14
C ASP A 128 21.38 -16.35 10.97
N THR A 129 21.06 -16.86 9.77
CA THR A 129 21.94 -16.82 8.59
C THR A 129 21.37 -16.05 7.41
N GLY A 130 20.07 -15.77 7.39
CA GLY A 130 19.35 -15.21 6.24
C GLY A 130 19.17 -16.22 5.10
N LYS A 131 19.46 -17.51 5.31
CA LYS A 131 19.38 -18.54 4.29
C LYS A 131 17.92 -18.82 3.92
N TYR A 132 17.65 -18.86 2.62
CA TYR A 132 16.34 -19.27 2.07
C TYR A 132 15.97 -20.71 2.48
N VAL A 133 14.70 -20.91 2.87
CA VAL A 133 14.14 -22.22 3.22
C VAL A 133 13.05 -22.62 2.24
N TRP A 134 11.97 -21.85 2.16
CA TRP A 134 10.86 -22.07 1.22
C TRP A 134 10.18 -20.74 0.85
N HIS A 135 9.37 -20.73 -0.20
CA HIS A 135 8.46 -19.62 -0.50
C HIS A 135 7.11 -20.13 -1.00
N TYR A 136 6.10 -19.27 -0.93
CA TYR A 136 4.84 -19.39 -1.67
C TYR A 136 4.59 -18.07 -2.39
N GLN A 137 4.46 -18.10 -3.72
CA GLN A 137 4.22 -16.92 -4.52
C GLN A 137 2.72 -16.71 -4.74
N GLU A 138 2.21 -15.62 -4.20
CA GLU A 138 0.78 -15.28 -4.23
C GLU A 138 0.38 -14.59 -5.53
N THR A 139 1.30 -13.95 -6.24
CA THR A 139 1.00 -13.35 -7.56
C THR A 139 2.17 -13.54 -8.52
N PRO A 140 2.26 -14.71 -9.18
CA PRO A 140 3.27 -14.97 -10.21
C PRO A 140 3.20 -13.95 -11.35
N GLY A 141 4.37 -13.43 -11.74
CA GLY A 141 4.47 -12.42 -12.80
C GLY A 141 3.62 -11.17 -12.50
N ASP A 142 3.68 -10.65 -11.26
CA ASP A 142 2.95 -9.47 -10.81
C ASP A 142 2.97 -8.34 -11.85
N ASN A 143 1.80 -7.77 -12.12
CA ASN A 143 1.61 -6.75 -13.14
C ASN A 143 0.86 -5.52 -12.61
N TRP A 144 0.35 -5.56 -11.37
CA TRP A 144 -0.70 -4.66 -10.91
C TRP A 144 -0.37 -3.95 -9.60
N ASP A 145 0.91 -3.93 -9.22
CA ASP A 145 1.35 -3.51 -7.89
C ASP A 145 0.74 -4.38 -6.78
N TYR A 146 0.68 -5.70 -7.00
CA TYR A 146 0.21 -6.66 -6.00
C TYR A 146 1.38 -7.12 -5.14
N THR A 147 1.65 -6.34 -4.10
CA THR A 147 2.57 -6.73 -3.02
C THR A 147 2.00 -7.88 -2.19
N SER A 148 2.90 -8.64 -1.56
CA SER A 148 2.63 -9.62 -0.51
C SER A 148 3.24 -9.21 0.83
N VAL A 149 3.40 -7.91 1.06
CA VAL A 149 4.02 -7.32 2.27
C VAL A 149 3.02 -7.04 3.38
N GLN A 150 1.74 -7.36 3.18
CA GLN A 150 0.67 -7.15 4.14
C GLN A 150 0.90 -8.01 5.40
N ASP A 151 0.25 -7.63 6.50
CA ASP A 151 0.49 -8.29 7.78
C ASP A 151 0.16 -9.77 7.70
N MET A 152 1.09 -10.60 8.19
CA MET A 152 0.95 -12.05 8.26
C MET A 152 0.67 -12.43 9.71
N ILE A 153 -0.25 -13.37 9.93
CA ILE A 153 -0.53 -13.90 11.27
C ILE A 153 -0.14 -15.38 11.32
N LEU A 154 0.72 -15.73 12.27
CA LEU A 154 1.04 -17.13 12.58
C LEU A 154 0.02 -17.65 13.60
N THR A 155 -0.68 -18.74 13.27
CA THR A 155 -1.64 -19.35 14.19
C THR A 155 -1.76 -20.85 13.93
N ASP A 156 -2.42 -21.56 14.83
CA ASP A 156 -2.75 -22.96 14.65
C ASP A 156 -4.25 -23.11 14.39
N LEU A 157 -4.61 -23.74 13.27
CA LEU A 157 -6.00 -24.03 12.92
C LEU A 157 -6.29 -25.54 12.97
N VAL A 158 -7.53 -25.91 13.24
CA VAL A 158 -8.01 -27.28 13.02
C VAL A 158 -8.59 -27.34 11.60
N LEU A 159 -7.90 -28.03 10.70
CA LEU A 159 -8.28 -28.21 9.30
C LEU A 159 -8.43 -29.71 9.03
N ASP A 160 -9.59 -30.13 8.52
CA ASP A 160 -9.93 -31.54 8.30
C ASP A 160 -9.68 -32.42 9.55
N GLY A 161 -10.04 -31.89 10.73
CA GLY A 161 -9.85 -32.55 12.03
C GLY A 161 -8.40 -32.60 12.52
N LYS A 162 -7.43 -32.01 11.80
CA LYS A 162 -6.01 -31.99 12.17
C LYS A 162 -5.56 -30.59 12.54
N LYS A 163 -4.79 -30.48 13.63
CA LYS A 163 -4.12 -29.23 13.99
C LYS A 163 -3.00 -28.93 12.97
N ARG A 164 -3.03 -27.74 12.39
CA ARG A 164 -2.09 -27.28 11.36
C ARG A 164 -1.48 -25.95 11.78
N LYS A 165 -0.15 -25.87 11.69
CA LYS A 165 0.63 -24.66 11.90
C LYS A 165 0.59 -23.80 10.63
N VAL A 166 -0.14 -22.68 10.64
CA VAL A 166 -0.42 -21.90 9.42
C VAL A 166 0.03 -20.44 9.50
N ILE A 167 0.17 -19.84 8.32
CA ILE A 167 0.18 -18.39 8.07
C ILE A 167 -1.17 -18.02 7.49
N LEU A 168 -1.80 -16.99 8.08
CA LEU A 168 -2.94 -16.29 7.50
C LEU A 168 -2.43 -15.02 6.82
N HIS A 169 -2.89 -14.74 5.60
CA HIS A 169 -2.44 -13.56 4.86
C HIS A 169 -3.51 -13.05 3.89
N ALA A 170 -3.72 -11.74 3.85
CA ALA A 170 -4.69 -11.08 2.98
C ALA A 170 -3.99 -9.98 2.15
N PRO A 171 -3.17 -10.31 1.14
CA PRO A 171 -2.42 -9.32 0.37
C PRO A 171 -3.31 -8.42 -0.51
N LYS A 172 -2.68 -7.46 -1.19
CA LYS A 172 -3.37 -6.51 -2.10
C LYS A 172 -4.26 -7.20 -3.15
N ASN A 173 -3.88 -8.40 -3.60
CA ASN A 173 -4.55 -9.08 -4.70
C ASN A 173 -5.99 -9.52 -4.42
N GLY A 174 -6.48 -9.42 -3.18
CA GLY A 174 -7.87 -9.65 -2.82
C GLY A 174 -8.23 -11.10 -2.43
N PHE A 175 -7.25 -11.99 -2.31
CA PHE A 175 -7.43 -13.36 -1.83
C PHE A 175 -6.93 -13.53 -0.39
N PHE A 176 -7.62 -14.35 0.41
CA PHE A 176 -7.21 -14.71 1.75
C PHE A 176 -6.53 -16.07 1.75
N PHE A 177 -5.23 -16.10 2.03
CA PHE A 177 -4.40 -17.30 1.99
C PHE A 177 -4.29 -17.95 3.36
N VAL A 178 -4.33 -19.28 3.36
CA VAL A 178 -3.89 -20.13 4.46
C VAL A 178 -2.75 -21.00 3.92
N ILE A 179 -1.56 -20.84 4.49
CA ILE A 179 -0.32 -21.52 4.06
C ILE A 179 0.27 -22.30 5.23
N ASP A 180 0.76 -23.52 4.99
CA ASP A 180 1.45 -24.28 6.03
C ASP A 180 2.82 -23.63 6.33
N ARG A 181 2.99 -23.11 7.55
CA ARG A 181 4.20 -22.35 7.91
C ARG A 181 5.43 -23.23 8.14
N THR A 182 5.28 -24.56 8.13
CA THR A 182 6.41 -25.49 8.28
C THR A 182 7.14 -25.74 6.97
N ASN A 183 6.46 -25.58 5.83
CA ASN A 183 6.98 -26.01 4.52
C ASN A 183 6.49 -25.20 3.32
N GLY A 184 5.67 -24.16 3.52
CA GLY A 184 5.18 -23.29 2.45
C GLY A 184 4.08 -23.89 1.58
N LYS A 185 3.55 -25.07 1.92
CA LYS A 185 2.49 -25.70 1.13
C LYS A 185 1.20 -24.88 1.21
N PHE A 186 0.65 -24.61 0.04
CA PHE A 186 -0.69 -24.06 -0.13
C PHE A 186 -1.73 -24.94 0.58
N ILE A 187 -2.65 -24.30 1.33
CA ILE A 187 -3.81 -24.99 1.93
C ILE A 187 -5.10 -24.48 1.30
N SER A 188 -5.34 -23.16 1.30
CA SER A 188 -6.53 -22.58 0.68
C SER A 188 -6.36 -21.10 0.34
N ALA A 189 -7.13 -20.65 -0.66
CA ALA A 189 -7.29 -19.24 -1.01
C ALA A 189 -8.70 -18.98 -1.57
N LYS A 190 -9.39 -17.97 -1.02
CA LYS A 190 -10.66 -17.46 -1.57
C LYS A 190 -10.66 -15.93 -1.61
N PRO A 191 -11.38 -15.32 -2.56
CA PRO A 191 -11.48 -13.87 -2.61
C PRO A 191 -12.23 -13.35 -1.38
N PHE A 192 -11.63 -12.39 -0.66
CA PHE A 192 -12.29 -11.67 0.44
C PHE A 192 -12.95 -10.36 -0.04
N THR A 193 -12.75 -10.02 -1.31
CA THR A 193 -13.30 -8.83 -1.96
C THR A 193 -13.54 -9.13 -3.45
N GLU A 194 -14.15 -8.19 -4.17
CA GLU A 194 -14.23 -8.28 -5.62
C GLU A 194 -12.82 -8.30 -6.23
N VAL A 195 -12.60 -9.19 -7.21
CA VAL A 195 -11.36 -9.32 -7.96
C VAL A 195 -11.71 -9.59 -9.43
N ASN A 196 -10.91 -9.09 -10.36
CA ASN A 196 -11.10 -9.35 -11.79
C ASN A 196 -9.83 -9.83 -12.51
N TRP A 197 -8.74 -10.05 -11.78
CA TRP A 197 -7.47 -10.50 -12.33
C TRP A 197 -7.32 -12.04 -12.32
N ALA A 198 -8.07 -12.72 -11.45
CA ALA A 198 -8.10 -14.18 -11.38
C ALA A 198 -9.49 -14.65 -10.92
N THR A 199 -9.86 -15.84 -11.38
CA THR A 199 -11.14 -16.50 -11.03
C THR A 199 -11.03 -17.40 -9.80
N GLY A 200 -9.81 -17.72 -9.36
CA GLY A 200 -9.55 -18.62 -8.25
C GLY A 200 -8.10 -19.08 -8.22
N TYR A 201 -7.82 -20.08 -7.38
CA TYR A 201 -6.55 -20.79 -7.31
C TYR A 201 -6.75 -22.26 -7.63
N ASP A 202 -5.82 -22.83 -8.40
CA ASP A 202 -5.84 -24.24 -8.76
C ASP A 202 -5.40 -25.14 -7.58
N LYS A 203 -5.44 -26.46 -7.80
CA LYS A 203 -5.02 -27.45 -6.80
C LYS A 203 -3.55 -27.36 -6.39
N ASN A 204 -2.71 -26.70 -7.19
CA ASN A 204 -1.29 -26.49 -6.92
C ASN A 204 -1.04 -25.14 -6.23
N GLY A 205 -2.09 -24.36 -5.95
CA GLY A 205 -1.97 -23.04 -5.34
C GLY A 205 -1.49 -21.97 -6.31
N ARG A 206 -1.72 -22.11 -7.62
CA ARG A 206 -1.47 -21.07 -8.62
C ARG A 206 -2.77 -20.35 -9.03
N PRO A 207 -2.75 -19.03 -9.26
CA PRO A 207 -3.94 -18.32 -9.69
C PRO A 207 -4.38 -18.74 -11.10
N ILE A 208 -5.69 -18.86 -11.29
CA ILE A 208 -6.32 -19.03 -12.59
C ILE A 208 -6.63 -17.63 -13.13
N GLU A 209 -5.64 -17.05 -13.79
CA GLU A 209 -5.70 -15.66 -14.27
C GLU A 209 -6.80 -15.45 -15.31
N THR A 210 -7.42 -14.26 -15.24
CA THR A 210 -8.33 -13.73 -16.25
C THR A 210 -7.49 -13.05 -17.34
N PRO A 211 -7.50 -13.53 -18.60
CA PRO A 211 -6.62 -13.02 -19.65
C PRO A 211 -6.70 -11.50 -19.87
N GLU A 212 -7.90 -10.93 -19.73
CA GLU A 212 -8.18 -9.50 -19.90
C GLU A 212 -7.41 -8.63 -18.90
N ALA A 213 -7.07 -9.16 -17.73
CA ALA A 213 -6.29 -8.42 -16.73
C ALA A 213 -4.84 -8.18 -17.15
N ARG A 214 -4.33 -8.92 -18.14
CA ARG A 214 -3.05 -8.64 -18.81
C ARG A 214 -3.24 -7.89 -20.13
N SER A 215 -4.35 -7.17 -20.32
CA SER A 215 -4.52 -6.28 -21.47
C SER A 215 -3.37 -5.28 -21.61
N ARG A 216 -3.12 -4.83 -22.85
CA ARG A 216 -2.26 -3.66 -23.13
C ARG A 216 -3.07 -2.36 -23.04
N GLU A 217 -4.34 -2.44 -23.41
CA GLU A 217 -5.30 -1.35 -23.34
C GLU A 217 -5.81 -1.14 -21.91
N ALA A 218 -6.42 0.03 -21.69
CA ALA A 218 -7.10 0.41 -20.46
C ALA A 218 -8.00 -0.72 -19.91
N PHE A 219 -7.67 -1.18 -18.69
CA PHE A 219 -8.43 -2.19 -17.97
C PHE A 219 -8.59 -1.77 -16.50
N ASP A 220 -9.81 -1.88 -15.98
CA ASP A 220 -10.08 -1.61 -14.56
C ASP A 220 -9.32 -2.63 -13.72
N SER A 221 -8.39 -2.19 -12.89
CA SER A 221 -7.61 -3.09 -12.05
C SER A 221 -8.32 -3.25 -10.71
N VAL A 222 -8.88 -4.44 -10.44
CA VAL A 222 -9.59 -4.74 -9.21
C VAL A 222 -8.95 -5.96 -8.52
N PRO A 223 -8.37 -5.81 -7.31
CA PRO A 223 -8.48 -4.64 -6.43
C PRO A 223 -7.62 -3.42 -6.77
N GLY A 224 -6.62 -3.57 -7.64
CA GLY A 224 -5.73 -2.49 -8.09
C GLY A 224 -4.61 -2.12 -7.11
N PRO A 225 -3.78 -1.11 -7.43
CA PRO A 225 -2.58 -0.74 -6.66
C PRO A 225 -2.79 -0.43 -5.17
N PHE A 226 -3.95 0.12 -4.80
CA PHE A 226 -4.31 0.34 -3.40
C PHE A 226 -4.66 -0.95 -2.65
N GLY A 227 -4.93 -2.04 -3.37
CA GLY A 227 -5.20 -3.37 -2.85
C GLY A 227 -6.58 -3.54 -2.23
N GLY A 228 -7.01 -4.80 -2.14
CA GLY A 228 -8.18 -5.20 -1.37
C GLY A 228 -7.96 -5.03 0.13
N HIS A 229 -6.71 -5.22 0.56
CA HIS A 229 -6.17 -4.94 1.88
C HIS A 229 -4.73 -4.43 1.69
N ASN A 230 -4.30 -3.48 2.52
CA ASN A 230 -2.98 -2.86 2.42
C ASN A 230 -2.25 -2.98 3.77
N TRP A 231 -1.32 -2.10 4.11
CA TRP A 231 -0.51 -2.20 5.33
C TRP A 231 -1.28 -2.03 6.66
N HIS A 232 -2.52 -1.56 6.63
CA HIS A 232 -3.34 -1.39 7.83
C HIS A 232 -3.54 -2.74 8.52
N ALA A 233 -3.08 -2.90 9.76
CA ALA A 233 -2.95 -4.23 10.36
C ALA A 233 -4.25 -5.05 10.41
N MET A 234 -4.10 -6.36 10.27
CA MET A 234 -5.12 -7.34 10.62
C MET A 234 -4.87 -7.93 12.01
N SER A 235 -5.92 -8.47 12.64
CA SER A 235 -5.82 -9.17 13.93
C SER A 235 -6.59 -10.48 13.89
N PHE A 236 -6.21 -11.45 14.73
CA PHE A 236 -6.86 -12.77 14.82
C PHE A 236 -7.25 -13.07 16.26
N ASN A 237 -8.48 -13.54 16.47
CA ASN A 237 -8.95 -13.94 17.80
C ASN A 237 -9.10 -15.47 17.86
N PRO A 238 -8.28 -16.17 18.67
CA PRO A 238 -8.34 -17.64 18.74
C PRO A 238 -9.63 -18.16 19.39
N LYS A 239 -10.39 -17.34 20.14
CA LYS A 239 -11.67 -17.75 20.74
C LYS A 239 -12.80 -17.80 19.71
N THR A 240 -12.86 -16.82 18.80
CA THR A 240 -13.85 -16.79 17.72
C THR A 240 -13.37 -17.57 16.49
N GLY A 241 -12.06 -17.73 16.34
CA GLY A 241 -11.42 -18.30 15.17
C GLY A 241 -11.41 -17.36 13.96
N LEU A 242 -11.67 -16.06 14.15
CA LEU A 242 -11.84 -15.09 13.07
C LEU A 242 -10.65 -14.14 12.91
N ALA A 243 -10.35 -13.77 11.67
CA ALA A 243 -9.44 -12.69 11.32
C ALA A 243 -10.24 -11.41 11.01
N TYR A 244 -9.82 -10.29 11.59
CA TYR A 244 -10.47 -8.98 11.43
C TYR A 244 -9.56 -8.01 10.68
N PHE A 245 -10.02 -7.45 9.58
CA PHE A 245 -9.18 -6.56 8.78
C PHE A 245 -9.98 -5.57 7.92
N PRO A 246 -9.39 -4.39 7.64
CA PRO A 246 -9.99 -3.44 6.71
C PRO A 246 -9.88 -3.99 5.28
N VAL A 247 -11.02 -4.00 4.59
CA VAL A 247 -11.14 -4.33 3.17
C VAL A 247 -11.61 -3.09 2.42
N GLN A 248 -11.08 -2.88 1.23
CA GLN A 248 -11.35 -1.68 0.45
C GLN A 248 -11.38 -1.94 -1.06
N LYS A 249 -11.93 -0.96 -1.78
CA LYS A 249 -11.75 -0.81 -3.22
C LYS A 249 -11.52 0.67 -3.50
N VAL A 250 -10.40 0.98 -4.14
CA VAL A 250 -10.10 2.31 -4.67
C VAL A 250 -9.99 2.17 -6.19
N PRO A 251 -10.98 2.66 -6.96
CA PRO A 251 -11.07 2.41 -8.39
C PRO A 251 -9.87 3.00 -9.14
N LEU A 252 -9.16 2.16 -9.90
CA LEU A 252 -8.12 2.57 -10.84
C LEU A 252 -8.23 1.78 -12.14
N ASN A 253 -7.89 2.43 -13.24
CA ASN A 253 -7.73 1.82 -14.55
C ASN A 253 -6.25 1.86 -14.93
N LEU A 254 -5.71 0.73 -15.43
CA LEU A 254 -4.31 0.60 -15.85
C LEU A 254 -4.23 0.32 -17.34
N ALA A 255 -3.28 0.96 -18.02
CA ALA A 255 -2.91 0.66 -19.41
C ALA A 255 -1.39 0.56 -19.53
N GLU A 256 -0.90 -0.17 -20.53
CA GLU A 256 0.54 -0.23 -20.82
C GLU A 256 1.05 1.11 -21.33
N ASP A 257 2.18 1.58 -20.79
CA ASP A 257 2.91 2.70 -21.39
C ASP A 257 3.81 2.18 -22.52
N ASN A 258 3.39 2.44 -23.77
CA ASN A 258 4.14 2.07 -24.96
C ASN A 258 5.43 2.88 -25.15
N SER A 259 5.52 4.07 -24.55
CA SER A 259 6.69 4.95 -24.62
C SER A 259 7.74 4.66 -23.56
N TRP A 260 7.42 3.76 -22.62
CA TRP A 260 8.30 3.41 -21.52
C TRP A 260 9.59 2.72 -21.98
N SER A 261 10.71 3.12 -21.39
CA SER A 261 11.99 2.42 -21.45
C SER A 261 12.76 2.60 -20.15
N ASN A 262 13.76 1.75 -19.89
CA ASN A 262 14.47 1.69 -18.61
C ASN A 262 14.96 3.08 -18.14
N ASN A 263 14.45 3.52 -16.99
CA ASN A 263 14.73 4.81 -16.33
C ASN A 263 14.48 6.05 -17.21
N ASN A 264 13.65 5.95 -18.26
CA ASN A 264 13.23 7.12 -19.02
C ASN A 264 12.21 7.95 -18.23
N LYS A 265 12.16 9.25 -18.55
CA LYS A 265 11.22 10.20 -17.95
C LYS A 265 10.61 11.00 -19.08
N GLN A 266 9.34 10.77 -19.37
CA GLN A 266 8.59 11.42 -20.43
C GLN A 266 7.30 12.04 -19.86
N PRO A 267 6.86 13.22 -20.35
CA PRO A 267 5.58 13.78 -19.96
C PRO A 267 4.41 12.81 -20.18
N GLY A 268 3.55 12.67 -19.17
CA GLY A 268 2.43 11.73 -19.15
C GLY A 268 2.75 10.41 -18.44
N GLN A 269 4.02 10.10 -18.18
CA GLN A 269 4.39 8.98 -17.32
C GLN A 269 4.14 9.34 -15.85
N PRO A 270 3.31 8.59 -15.11
CA PRO A 270 2.90 9.00 -13.77
C PRO A 270 4.07 9.18 -12.80
N GLN A 271 4.22 10.39 -12.27
CA GLN A 271 5.19 10.77 -11.24
C GLN A 271 6.68 10.57 -11.62
N ALA A 272 6.99 10.41 -12.91
CA ALA A 272 8.34 10.19 -13.42
C ALA A 272 9.33 11.34 -13.11
N GLY A 273 8.86 12.58 -13.01
CA GLY A 273 9.66 13.75 -12.67
C GLY A 273 10.28 13.69 -11.27
N THR A 274 9.66 12.94 -10.35
CA THR A 274 10.23 12.63 -9.03
C THR A 274 10.74 11.19 -8.91
N GLY A 275 10.87 10.48 -10.04
CA GLY A 275 11.58 9.22 -10.14
C GLY A 275 10.74 7.96 -10.16
N TRP A 276 9.40 8.04 -10.22
CA TRP A 276 8.57 6.85 -10.41
C TRP A 276 8.76 6.24 -11.80
N ASN A 277 8.57 4.93 -11.91
CA ASN A 277 8.97 4.12 -13.05
C ASN A 277 8.08 2.87 -13.18
N THR A 278 6.76 3.07 -13.30
CA THR A 278 5.75 2.00 -13.22
C THR A 278 5.62 1.16 -14.49
N GLY A 279 5.96 1.71 -15.66
CA GLY A 279 5.65 1.11 -16.96
C GLY A 279 4.15 1.04 -17.28
N MET A 280 3.32 1.78 -16.53
CA MET A 280 1.87 1.83 -16.64
C MET A 280 1.38 3.27 -16.73
N LEU A 281 0.35 3.50 -17.53
CA LEU A 281 -0.51 4.69 -17.47
C LEU A 281 -1.70 4.40 -16.54
N ILE A 282 -2.19 5.43 -15.86
CA ILE A 282 -3.25 5.33 -14.86
C ILE A 282 -4.43 6.23 -15.27
N ASN A 283 -5.64 5.66 -15.22
CA ASN A 283 -6.90 6.35 -15.50
C ASN A 283 -6.95 7.01 -16.89
N THR A 284 -6.35 6.36 -17.91
CA THR A 284 -6.52 6.76 -19.31
C THR A 284 -7.98 6.65 -19.76
N GLN A 285 -8.75 5.80 -19.09
CA GLN A 285 -10.20 5.82 -19.06
C GLN A 285 -10.70 5.92 -17.61
N PRO A 286 -11.84 6.59 -17.35
CA PRO A 286 -12.42 6.60 -16.02
C PRO A 286 -12.75 5.17 -15.55
N PRO A 287 -12.31 4.77 -14.34
CA PRO A 287 -12.65 3.46 -13.81
C PRO A 287 -14.16 3.37 -13.55
N LYS A 288 -14.74 2.19 -13.78
CA LYS A 288 -16.19 1.94 -13.68
C LYS A 288 -16.62 1.51 -12.28
N SER A 289 -15.70 0.95 -11.49
CA SER A 289 -16.00 0.46 -10.14
C SER A 289 -16.21 1.60 -9.14
N LYS A 290 -17.03 1.36 -8.11
CA LYS A 290 -17.26 2.32 -7.01
C LYS A 290 -16.30 2.09 -5.86
N ALA A 291 -15.84 3.17 -5.22
CA ALA A 291 -15.03 3.04 -4.02
C ALA A 291 -15.86 2.51 -2.84
N PHE A 292 -15.24 1.73 -1.96
CA PHE A 292 -15.81 1.36 -0.66
C PHE A 292 -14.71 1.07 0.35
N GLY A 293 -15.06 1.13 1.63
CA GLY A 293 -14.25 0.59 2.73
C GLY A 293 -15.15 -0.13 3.72
N ARG A 294 -14.63 -1.17 4.34
CA ARG A 294 -15.35 -1.98 5.34
C ARG A 294 -14.39 -2.67 6.29
N LEU A 295 -14.84 -2.96 7.50
CA LEU A 295 -14.22 -3.94 8.38
C LEU A 295 -14.91 -5.28 8.17
N ILE A 296 -14.15 -6.34 7.92
CA ILE A 296 -14.71 -7.70 7.85
C ILE A 296 -14.17 -8.59 8.96
N ALA A 297 -14.98 -9.56 9.36
CA ALA A 297 -14.53 -10.75 10.07
C ALA A 297 -14.56 -11.95 9.12
N TRP A 298 -13.40 -12.55 8.91
CA TRP A 298 -13.19 -13.68 8.02
C TRP A 298 -12.95 -14.95 8.82
N ASP A 299 -13.65 -16.03 8.47
CA ASP A 299 -13.38 -17.37 8.98
C ASP A 299 -12.33 -18.02 8.06
N PRO A 300 -11.07 -18.19 8.50
CA PRO A 300 -9.99 -18.73 7.67
C PRO A 300 -10.15 -20.24 7.42
N VAL A 301 -10.92 -20.96 8.25
CA VAL A 301 -11.19 -22.39 8.06
C VAL A 301 -12.26 -22.57 6.99
N LYS A 302 -13.35 -21.80 7.08
CA LYS A 302 -14.46 -21.85 6.11
C LYS A 302 -14.22 -20.99 4.86
N GLN A 303 -13.18 -20.16 4.87
CA GLN A 303 -12.82 -19.26 3.78
C GLN A 303 -14.01 -18.37 3.35
N LYS A 304 -14.66 -17.74 4.34
CA LYS A 304 -15.81 -16.87 4.11
C LYS A 304 -15.92 -15.75 5.13
N GLU A 305 -16.58 -14.66 4.71
CA GLU A 305 -17.02 -13.59 5.59
C GLU A 305 -18.07 -14.11 6.58
N VAL A 306 -17.92 -13.75 7.86
CA VAL A 306 -18.89 -14.03 8.93
C VAL A 306 -19.78 -12.81 9.18
N TRP A 307 -19.17 -11.63 9.24
CA TRP A 307 -19.86 -10.35 9.34
C TRP A 307 -19.00 -9.24 8.74
N ARG A 308 -19.64 -8.10 8.44
CA ARG A 308 -18.96 -6.87 8.01
C ARG A 308 -19.57 -5.63 8.66
N GLN A 309 -18.78 -4.56 8.71
CA GLN A 309 -19.21 -3.19 8.99
C GLN A 309 -18.83 -2.32 7.80
N GLU A 310 -19.81 -1.70 7.15
CA GLU A 310 -19.56 -0.77 6.03
C GLU A 310 -19.07 0.58 6.57
N TYR A 311 -18.09 1.16 5.90
CA TYR A 311 -17.53 2.46 6.21
C TYR A 311 -17.76 3.45 5.06
N ALA A 312 -17.79 4.73 5.39
CA ALA A 312 -18.10 5.80 4.43
C ALA A 312 -17.02 5.98 3.35
N SER A 313 -15.80 5.48 3.58
CA SER A 313 -14.65 5.67 2.69
C SER A 313 -13.70 4.47 2.78
N PRO A 314 -12.90 4.16 1.74
CA PRO A 314 -11.74 3.27 1.85
C PRO A 314 -10.69 3.80 2.85
N TRP A 315 -9.60 3.06 3.01
CA TRP A 315 -8.41 3.52 3.74
C TRP A 315 -8.61 3.69 5.26
N ASN A 316 -9.39 2.79 5.85
CA ASN A 316 -9.62 2.72 7.29
C ASN A 316 -8.46 2.00 8.00
N GLY A 317 -8.32 2.25 9.30
CA GLY A 317 -7.18 1.81 10.08
C GLY A 317 -7.16 0.32 10.40
N GLY A 318 -6.00 -0.10 10.91
CA GLY A 318 -5.79 -1.47 11.35
C GLY A 318 -6.66 -1.86 12.56
N THR A 319 -6.68 -3.15 12.87
CA THR A 319 -7.55 -3.71 13.91
C THR A 319 -6.77 -4.23 15.11
N LEU A 320 -7.44 -4.28 16.25
CA LEU A 320 -7.00 -4.96 17.47
C LEU A 320 -8.16 -5.81 17.99
N THR A 321 -7.93 -7.08 18.30
CA THR A 321 -8.92 -7.93 18.98
C THR A 321 -8.44 -8.37 20.36
N THR A 322 -9.37 -8.59 21.29
CA THR A 322 -9.05 -8.97 22.67
C THR A 322 -9.86 -10.18 23.15
N ALA A 323 -9.39 -10.80 24.23
CA ALA A 323 -10.08 -11.93 24.86
C ALA A 323 -11.46 -11.58 25.46
N GLY A 324 -11.79 -10.29 25.57
CA GLY A 324 -13.08 -9.75 26.04
C GLY A 324 -14.17 -9.69 24.98
N ASN A 325 -14.05 -10.44 23.88
CA ASN A 325 -14.97 -10.43 22.73
C ASN A 325 -15.10 -9.05 22.06
N LEU A 326 -13.97 -8.33 21.94
CA LEU A 326 -13.94 -7.01 21.30
C LEU A 326 -13.00 -6.97 20.08
N VAL A 327 -13.35 -6.14 19.11
CA VAL A 327 -12.50 -5.68 18.01
C VAL A 327 -12.52 -4.16 18.01
N PHE A 328 -11.35 -3.53 18.11
CA PHE A 328 -11.16 -2.09 18.00
C PHE A 328 -10.66 -1.74 16.60
N ALA A 329 -11.21 -0.68 16.00
CA ALA A 329 -10.79 -0.16 14.71
C ALA A 329 -11.00 1.35 14.61
N GLY A 330 -10.09 2.02 13.89
CA GLY A 330 -10.23 3.42 13.51
C GLY A 330 -10.74 3.58 12.08
N THR A 331 -11.49 4.65 11.81
CA THR A 331 -12.10 4.90 10.50
C THR A 331 -11.50 6.14 9.82
N ALA A 332 -11.60 6.18 8.49
CA ALA A 332 -11.15 7.31 7.67
C ALA A 332 -11.92 8.61 7.96
N ASP A 333 -13.17 8.50 8.43
CA ASP A 333 -14.01 9.64 8.84
C ASP A 333 -13.79 10.09 10.29
N GLY A 334 -12.75 9.56 10.96
CA GLY A 334 -12.25 10.06 12.22
C GLY A 334 -13.01 9.58 13.45
N ARG A 335 -13.45 8.32 13.43
CA ARG A 335 -14.07 7.64 14.58
C ARG A 335 -13.17 6.49 15.03
N PHE A 336 -13.08 6.30 16.34
CA PHE A 336 -12.48 5.11 16.94
C PHE A 336 -13.59 4.30 17.61
N ALA A 337 -13.76 3.04 17.22
CA ALA A 337 -14.89 2.23 17.62
C ALA A 337 -14.47 0.86 18.13
N ALA A 338 -15.34 0.28 18.97
CA ALA A 338 -15.24 -1.09 19.44
C ALA A 338 -16.48 -1.88 19.01
N TYR A 339 -16.25 -3.09 18.50
CA TYR A 339 -17.27 -4.00 17.98
C TYR A 339 -17.24 -5.32 18.75
N SER A 340 -18.38 -6.01 18.85
CA SER A 340 -18.39 -7.41 19.32
C SER A 340 -17.62 -8.29 18.33
N ALA A 341 -16.71 -9.12 18.82
CA ALA A 341 -15.82 -9.88 17.93
C ALA A 341 -16.56 -11.01 17.18
N ASP A 342 -17.64 -11.54 17.76
CA ASP A 342 -18.45 -12.62 17.20
C ASP A 342 -19.48 -12.14 16.16
N LYS A 343 -20.06 -10.95 16.34
CA LYS A 343 -21.19 -10.47 15.51
C LYS A 343 -20.93 -9.15 14.77
N GLY A 344 -19.95 -8.38 15.21
CA GLY A 344 -19.65 -7.07 14.64
C GLY A 344 -20.56 -5.96 15.13
N ASP A 345 -21.31 -6.15 16.22
CA ASP A 345 -22.19 -5.11 16.78
C ASP A 345 -21.34 -3.95 17.30
N LYS A 346 -21.64 -2.70 16.91
CA LYS A 346 -20.93 -1.53 17.44
C LYS A 346 -21.33 -1.29 18.89
N LEU A 347 -20.39 -1.49 19.82
CA LEU A 347 -20.62 -1.40 21.28
C LEU A 347 -20.21 -0.04 21.85
N TRP A 348 -19.23 0.60 21.23
CA TRP A 348 -18.69 1.89 21.67
C TRP A 348 -18.05 2.65 20.50
N GLU A 349 -18.05 3.98 20.59
CA GLU A 349 -17.42 4.86 19.61
C GLU A 349 -17.03 6.20 20.23
N ALA A 350 -15.90 6.76 19.78
CA ALA A 350 -15.46 8.11 20.10
C ALA A 350 -15.10 8.89 18.81
N PRO A 351 -15.55 10.16 18.67
CA PRO A 351 -15.16 11.02 17.57
C PRO A 351 -13.77 11.62 17.83
N ILE A 352 -12.78 11.22 17.03
CA ILE A 352 -11.38 11.63 17.18
C ILE A 352 -11.03 12.80 16.26
N GLY A 353 -11.88 13.07 15.26
CA GLY A 353 -11.81 14.26 14.42
C GLY A 353 -11.12 14.02 13.08
N THR A 354 -9.87 13.55 13.08
CA THR A 354 -9.13 13.21 11.86
C THR A 354 -9.12 11.70 11.59
N GLY A 355 -8.95 11.32 10.33
CA GLY A 355 -8.96 9.91 9.91
C GLY A 355 -7.83 9.09 10.54
N ILE A 356 -8.12 7.81 10.79
CA ILE A 356 -7.24 6.90 11.53
C ILE A 356 -6.81 5.76 10.62
N ILE A 357 -5.50 5.55 10.49
CA ILE A 357 -4.89 4.51 9.65
C ILE A 357 -4.04 3.50 10.45
N ALA A 358 -3.53 3.88 11.62
CA ALA A 358 -2.73 2.98 12.47
C ALA A 358 -3.61 1.91 13.15
N PRO A 359 -3.04 0.77 13.55
CA PRO A 359 -3.72 -0.17 14.42
C PRO A 359 -3.73 0.30 15.89
N PRO A 360 -4.77 -0.02 16.67
CA PRO A 360 -4.77 0.19 18.12
C PRO A 360 -3.85 -0.81 18.84
N VAL A 361 -3.42 -0.46 20.05
CA VAL A 361 -2.73 -1.35 20.98
C VAL A 361 -3.43 -1.34 22.33
N THR A 362 -3.30 -2.42 23.11
CA THR A 362 -3.79 -2.47 24.50
C THR A 362 -2.71 -3.00 25.43
N TYR A 363 -2.69 -2.50 26.66
CA TYR A 363 -1.72 -2.84 27.69
C TYR A 363 -2.33 -2.61 29.08
N GLU A 364 -1.64 -3.07 30.12
CA GLU A 364 -2.01 -2.87 31.51
C GLU A 364 -0.95 -2.04 32.24
N VAL A 365 -1.40 -1.12 33.09
CA VAL A 365 -0.56 -0.39 34.05
C VAL A 365 -1.27 -0.41 35.41
N ASP A 366 -0.58 -0.87 36.45
CA ASP A 366 -1.10 -0.94 37.83
C ASP A 366 -2.48 -1.60 37.94
N GLY A 367 -2.70 -2.71 37.23
CA GLY A 367 -3.97 -3.45 37.24
C GLY A 367 -5.10 -2.82 36.42
N ARG A 368 -4.84 -1.74 35.68
CA ARG A 368 -5.82 -1.08 34.81
C ARG A 368 -5.47 -1.27 33.35
N GLN A 369 -6.43 -1.77 32.57
CA GLN A 369 -6.30 -1.91 31.12
C GLN A 369 -6.50 -0.57 30.40
N TYR A 370 -5.63 -0.31 29.42
CA TYR A 370 -5.67 0.83 28.53
C TYR A 370 -5.73 0.36 27.07
N VAL A 371 -6.40 1.15 26.22
CA VAL A 371 -6.38 1.00 24.76
C VAL A 371 -5.88 2.29 24.16
N SER A 372 -4.78 2.24 23.40
CA SER A 372 -4.17 3.42 22.79
C SER A 372 -4.16 3.33 21.26
N ILE A 373 -4.26 4.48 20.61
CA ILE A 373 -4.24 4.61 19.15
C ILE A 373 -3.47 5.86 18.75
N ALA A 374 -2.50 5.70 17.84
CA ALA A 374 -1.80 6.81 17.20
C ALA A 374 -2.63 7.29 16.01
N VAL A 375 -3.03 8.57 16.04
CA VAL A 375 -3.97 9.14 15.09
C VAL A 375 -3.26 10.20 14.27
N GLY A 376 -3.35 10.07 12.95
CA GLY A 376 -2.81 10.99 11.97
C GLY A 376 -3.18 10.52 10.58
N TRP A 377 -3.94 11.32 9.84
CA TRP A 377 -4.38 10.96 8.51
C TRP A 377 -3.22 11.00 7.50
N GLY A 378 -3.13 10.01 6.63
CA GLY A 378 -2.06 9.92 5.64
C GLY A 378 -1.96 8.58 4.93
N GLY A 379 -0.73 8.17 4.63
CA GLY A 379 -0.46 7.12 3.66
C GLY A 379 -0.78 7.56 2.23
N VAL A 380 -0.51 6.70 1.24
CA VAL A 380 -0.60 7.06 -0.19
C VAL A 380 -1.98 7.61 -0.61
N PHE A 381 -3.08 7.06 -0.09
CA PHE A 381 -4.43 7.58 -0.34
C PHE A 381 -4.67 8.90 0.40
N GLY A 382 -4.26 8.96 1.67
CA GLY A 382 -4.46 10.12 2.53
C GLY A 382 -3.60 11.34 2.19
N LEU A 383 -2.68 11.24 1.22
CA LEU A 383 -2.04 12.41 0.60
C LEU A 383 -3.09 13.30 -0.09
N MET A 384 -3.92 12.67 -0.92
CA MET A 384 -4.79 13.34 -1.89
C MET A 384 -6.29 13.31 -1.53
N GLN A 385 -6.72 12.36 -0.70
CA GLN A 385 -8.12 12.21 -0.28
C GLN A 385 -8.27 12.32 1.24
N ARG A 386 -9.49 12.56 1.71
CA ARG A 386 -9.92 12.45 3.12
C ARG A 386 -11.40 12.11 3.21
N ALA A 387 -11.88 11.71 4.39
CA ALA A 387 -13.29 11.41 4.64
C ALA A 387 -13.90 12.22 5.80
N THR A 388 -13.23 13.30 6.21
CA THR A 388 -13.69 14.21 7.27
C THR A 388 -13.30 15.64 6.91
N ASP A 389 -14.13 16.61 7.26
CA ASP A 389 -13.83 18.05 7.13
C ASP A 389 -13.17 18.62 8.39
N LYS A 390 -12.51 17.75 9.16
CA LYS A 390 -11.73 18.10 10.32
C LYS A 390 -10.29 17.64 10.14
N GLN A 391 -9.37 18.39 10.73
CA GLN A 391 -7.96 18.08 10.81
C GLN A 391 -7.48 18.20 12.25
N ASP A 392 -6.48 17.39 12.58
CA ASP A 392 -5.75 17.51 13.83
C ASP A 392 -4.29 17.20 13.56
N HIS A 393 -3.42 17.67 14.45
CA HIS A 393 -2.04 17.24 14.46
C HIS A 393 -1.97 15.77 14.89
N GLY A 394 -0.89 15.08 14.48
CA GLY A 394 -0.64 13.71 14.93
C GLY A 394 -0.69 13.63 16.45
N ARG A 395 -1.53 12.75 17.00
CA ARG A 395 -1.74 12.60 18.45
C ARG A 395 -2.01 11.15 18.84
N VAL A 396 -1.56 10.77 20.03
CA VAL A 396 -1.93 9.50 20.66
C VAL A 396 -3.14 9.71 21.56
N TYR A 397 -4.16 8.88 21.38
CA TYR A 397 -5.34 8.82 22.25
C TYR A 397 -5.30 7.54 23.06
N THR A 398 -5.60 7.64 24.35
CA THR A 398 -5.61 6.49 25.26
C THR A 398 -6.92 6.46 26.04
N PHE A 399 -7.60 5.32 25.99
CA PHE A 399 -8.89 5.06 26.60
C PHE A 399 -8.75 4.04 27.72
N ALA A 400 -9.52 4.23 28.79
CA ALA A 400 -9.64 3.28 29.89
C ALA A 400 -11.04 3.41 30.52
N LEU A 401 -11.54 2.33 31.12
CA LEU A 401 -12.82 2.35 31.84
C LEU A 401 -12.80 3.42 32.94
N GLY A 402 -13.86 4.23 33.03
CA GLY A 402 -14.00 5.29 34.02
C GLY A 402 -13.12 6.53 33.80
N ALA A 403 -12.34 6.59 32.72
CA ALA A 403 -11.61 7.81 32.38
C ALA A 403 -12.56 8.90 31.83
N ASN A 404 -12.36 10.15 32.25
CA ASN A 404 -13.22 11.29 31.92
C ASN A 404 -12.43 12.48 31.34
N ALA A 405 -11.18 12.25 30.90
CA ALA A 405 -10.40 13.28 30.23
C ALA A 405 -11.15 13.76 28.97
N PRO A 406 -11.29 15.08 28.75
CA PRO A 406 -11.99 15.59 27.59
C PRO A 406 -11.23 15.25 26.31
N LEU A 407 -11.97 14.89 25.26
CA LEU A 407 -11.38 14.77 23.92
C LEU A 407 -10.98 16.17 23.44
N PRO A 408 -9.76 16.35 22.88
CA PRO A 408 -9.38 17.57 22.21
C PRO A 408 -10.38 17.94 21.10
N GLN A 409 -10.62 19.23 20.92
CA GLN A 409 -11.49 19.72 19.85
C GLN A 409 -10.73 19.73 18.52
N PRO A 410 -11.13 18.91 17.53
CA PRO A 410 -10.49 18.91 16.23
C PRO A 410 -10.80 20.20 15.47
N GLN A 411 -9.83 20.68 14.70
CA GLN A 411 -9.97 21.91 13.93
C GLN A 411 -10.71 21.64 12.62
N PRO A 412 -11.50 22.60 12.09
CA PRO A 412 -11.99 22.52 10.72
C PRO A 412 -10.82 22.34 9.74
N TYR A 413 -11.02 21.48 8.75
CA TYR A 413 -10.11 21.39 7.61
C TYR A 413 -10.23 22.69 6.81
N ALA A 414 -9.11 23.38 6.61
CA ALA A 414 -9.06 24.64 5.88
C ALA A 414 -9.12 24.38 4.36
N LEU A 415 -10.28 23.92 3.86
CA LEU A 415 -10.54 23.81 2.44
C LEU A 415 -10.81 25.23 1.90
N GLY A 416 -10.00 25.68 0.94
CA GLY A 416 -10.27 26.93 0.24
C GLY A 416 -11.47 26.82 -0.69
N GLU A 417 -11.78 27.91 -1.38
CA GLU A 417 -12.75 27.90 -2.48
C GLU A 417 -12.17 27.22 -3.72
N LEU A 418 -13.03 26.66 -4.57
CA LEU A 418 -12.61 26.12 -5.85
C LEU A 418 -12.02 27.24 -6.72
N ILE A 419 -10.72 27.12 -7.00
CA ILE A 419 -9.90 28.16 -7.64
C ILE A 419 -10.54 28.71 -8.91
N SER A 420 -10.50 30.03 -9.06
CA SER A 420 -11.05 30.74 -10.22
C SER A 420 -10.22 31.98 -10.54
N GLY A 421 -10.30 32.44 -11.79
CA GLY A 421 -9.74 33.72 -12.20
C GLY A 421 -8.25 33.73 -12.56
N VAL A 422 -7.54 32.60 -12.41
CA VAL A 422 -6.15 32.49 -12.90
C VAL A 422 -6.16 32.57 -14.43
N LYS A 423 -5.37 33.46 -15.03
CA LYS A 423 -5.24 33.55 -16.49
C LYS A 423 -4.50 32.33 -17.03
N TYR A 424 -5.02 31.71 -18.09
CA TYR A 424 -4.38 30.60 -18.78
C TYR A 424 -4.79 30.53 -20.25
N ASP A 425 -3.98 29.83 -21.06
CA ASP A 425 -4.32 29.45 -22.44
C ASP A 425 -4.93 28.03 -22.46
N PRO A 426 -6.20 27.84 -22.86
CA PRO A 426 -6.81 26.53 -22.99
C PRO A 426 -6.05 25.56 -23.90
N ALA A 427 -5.30 26.06 -24.90
CA ALA A 427 -4.50 25.23 -25.80
C ALA A 427 -3.35 24.51 -25.05
N HIS A 428 -2.93 25.02 -23.90
CA HIS A 428 -1.89 24.40 -23.07
C HIS A 428 -2.39 23.26 -22.17
N ILE A 429 -3.71 23.07 -22.02
CA ILE A 429 -4.27 22.04 -21.12
C ILE A 429 -3.72 20.64 -21.44
N PRO A 430 -3.69 20.14 -22.69
CA PRO A 430 -3.25 18.77 -22.96
C PRO A 430 -1.80 18.48 -22.56
N GLU A 431 -0.89 19.43 -22.78
CA GLU A 431 0.51 19.31 -22.35
C GLU A 431 0.65 19.52 -20.85
N GLY A 432 -0.10 20.46 -20.29
CA GLY A 432 -0.22 20.69 -18.85
C GLY A 432 -0.65 19.45 -18.08
N THR A 433 -1.63 18.69 -18.61
CA THR A 433 -2.05 17.40 -18.04
C THR A 433 -0.89 16.43 -17.97
N LYS A 434 -0.13 16.26 -19.06
CA LYS A 434 1.02 15.34 -19.11
C LYS A 434 2.10 15.74 -18.11
N LEU A 435 2.42 17.02 -18.03
CA LEU A 435 3.39 17.56 -17.08
C LEU A 435 2.90 17.37 -15.63
N TYR A 436 1.64 17.64 -15.34
CA TYR A 436 1.06 17.47 -14.01
C TYR A 436 1.06 15.99 -13.58
N VAL A 437 0.64 15.09 -14.47
CA VAL A 437 0.69 13.63 -14.25
C VAL A 437 2.11 13.17 -13.93
N SER A 438 3.12 13.72 -14.61
CA SER A 438 4.51 13.35 -14.38
C SER A 438 5.16 13.94 -13.14
N ASN A 439 4.61 15.00 -12.55
CA ASN A 439 5.32 15.76 -11.52
C ASN A 439 4.54 15.93 -10.21
N CYS A 440 3.20 15.92 -10.24
CA CYS A 440 2.39 16.45 -9.15
C CYS A 440 1.33 15.47 -8.62
N VAL A 441 0.78 14.62 -9.50
CA VAL A 441 -0.51 13.95 -9.28
C VAL A 441 -0.55 13.03 -8.06
N PHE A 442 0.52 12.32 -7.71
CA PHE A 442 0.50 11.39 -6.56
C PHE A 442 0.78 12.06 -5.21
N CYS A 443 0.97 13.38 -5.20
CA CYS A 443 0.96 14.17 -3.97
C CYS A 443 -0.30 15.04 -3.87
N HIS A 444 -0.65 15.76 -4.94
CA HIS A 444 -1.72 16.75 -4.91
C HIS A 444 -3.09 16.24 -5.38
N GLY A 445 -3.16 15.03 -5.93
CA GLY A 445 -4.39 14.53 -6.57
C GLY A 445 -4.75 15.31 -7.83
N VAL A 446 -5.98 15.13 -8.32
CA VAL A 446 -6.54 15.86 -9.46
C VAL A 446 -7.16 17.18 -8.97
N PRO A 447 -6.75 18.36 -9.50
CA PRO A 447 -7.25 19.65 -9.04
C PRO A 447 -8.78 19.77 -9.10
N GLY A 448 -9.42 20.16 -8.00
CA GLY A 448 -10.86 20.42 -7.93
C GLY A 448 -11.74 19.16 -7.83
N VAL A 449 -11.31 18.05 -8.45
CA VAL A 449 -11.94 16.73 -8.34
C VAL A 449 -11.68 16.12 -6.97
N ASP A 450 -10.42 16.07 -6.56
CA ASP A 450 -10.03 15.60 -5.24
C ASP A 450 -10.07 16.76 -4.25
N LYS A 451 -10.45 16.49 -3.00
CA LYS A 451 -10.58 17.55 -1.98
C LYS A 451 -9.29 17.83 -1.23
N GLY A 452 -8.24 17.03 -1.45
CA GLY A 452 -6.99 17.09 -0.67
C GLY A 452 -7.06 16.26 0.61
N GLY A 453 -5.91 15.75 1.01
CA GLY A 453 -5.72 14.98 2.21
C GLY A 453 -4.81 15.72 3.18
N ASN A 454 -3.71 15.11 3.60
CA ASN A 454 -2.66 15.79 4.36
C ASN A 454 -1.72 16.64 3.48
N VAL A 455 -1.85 16.53 2.15
CA VAL A 455 -1.30 17.47 1.17
C VAL A 455 -2.45 18.29 0.57
N PRO A 456 -2.32 19.63 0.46
CA PRO A 456 -3.35 20.47 -0.15
C PRO A 456 -3.57 20.13 -1.63
N ASN A 457 -4.83 20.09 -2.05
CA ASN A 457 -5.18 19.98 -3.47
C ASN A 457 -5.06 21.36 -4.14
N LEU A 458 -4.40 21.42 -5.29
CA LEU A 458 -4.11 22.67 -5.99
C LEU A 458 -5.33 23.35 -6.61
N GLY A 459 -6.49 22.68 -6.65
CA GLY A 459 -7.76 23.29 -7.03
C GLY A 459 -8.44 24.08 -5.91
N TYR A 460 -7.93 24.03 -4.68
CA TYR A 460 -8.51 24.69 -3.50
C TYR A 460 -7.51 25.59 -2.76
N VAL A 461 -6.41 25.98 -3.43
CA VAL A 461 -5.46 26.98 -2.91
C VAL A 461 -5.81 28.38 -3.45
N PRO A 462 -5.36 29.46 -2.80
CA PRO A 462 -5.56 30.83 -3.30
C PRO A 462 -5.10 31.00 -4.76
N ALA A 463 -5.89 31.71 -5.57
CA ALA A 463 -5.58 31.94 -6.99
C ALA A 463 -4.18 32.54 -7.21
N LYS A 464 -3.78 33.49 -6.36
CA LYS A 464 -2.46 34.12 -6.37
C LYS A 464 -1.30 33.11 -6.25
N ASP A 465 -1.51 31.98 -5.58
CA ASP A 465 -0.47 30.97 -5.38
C ASP A 465 -0.23 30.20 -6.68
N ILE A 466 -1.28 29.96 -7.47
CA ILE A 466 -1.17 29.36 -8.81
C ILE A 466 -0.71 30.39 -9.85
N GLU A 467 -1.10 31.66 -9.74
CA GLU A 467 -0.55 32.73 -10.59
C GLU A 467 0.97 32.82 -10.49
N ASN A 468 1.51 32.65 -9.27
CA ASN A 468 2.93 32.68 -8.96
C ASN A 468 3.51 31.28 -8.72
N LEU A 469 2.99 30.26 -9.41
CA LEU A 469 3.37 28.85 -9.18
C LEU A 469 4.89 28.61 -9.24
N SER A 470 5.63 29.38 -10.06
CA SER A 470 7.10 29.35 -10.14
C SER A 470 7.78 29.49 -8.78
N ASP A 471 7.24 30.33 -7.90
CA ASP A 471 7.82 30.68 -6.60
C ASP A 471 7.71 29.52 -5.61
N PHE A 472 6.85 28.55 -5.90
CA PHE A 472 6.64 27.35 -5.10
C PHE A 472 7.35 26.12 -5.64
N VAL A 473 7.46 25.99 -6.96
CA VAL A 473 8.05 24.80 -7.61
C VAL A 473 9.56 24.89 -7.79
N PHE A 474 10.14 26.09 -7.81
CA PHE A 474 11.58 26.30 -7.93
C PHE A 474 12.17 26.82 -6.62
N ASN A 475 12.83 25.93 -5.86
CA ASN A 475 13.39 26.22 -4.53
C ASN A 475 12.41 26.99 -3.61
N GLY A 476 11.14 26.59 -3.65
CA GLY A 476 10.07 27.32 -2.97
C GLY A 476 10.06 27.17 -1.44
N PRO A 477 9.18 27.91 -0.74
CA PRO A 477 9.16 27.97 0.72
C PRO A 477 8.77 26.64 1.39
N PHE A 478 8.18 25.70 0.64
CA PHE A 478 7.71 24.40 1.15
C PHE A 478 8.71 23.25 0.98
N VAL A 479 9.92 23.49 0.47
CA VAL A 479 10.96 22.44 0.35
C VAL A 479 11.23 21.76 1.70
N LYS A 480 11.33 22.56 2.78
CA LYS A 480 11.51 22.02 4.15
C LYS A 480 10.32 21.22 4.67
N LYS A 481 9.15 21.32 4.04
CA LYS A 481 7.94 20.55 4.36
C LYS A 481 7.74 19.34 3.43
N GLY A 482 8.68 19.08 2.50
CA GLY A 482 8.65 17.94 1.61
C GLY A 482 8.15 18.21 0.18
N MET A 483 7.84 19.45 -0.19
CA MET A 483 7.58 19.82 -1.59
C MET A 483 8.89 19.71 -2.40
N PRO A 484 8.98 18.85 -3.44
CA PRO A 484 10.21 18.72 -4.21
C PRO A 484 10.60 20.00 -4.95
N ASP A 485 11.91 20.25 -5.08
CA ASP A 485 12.43 21.27 -5.99
C ASP A 485 12.44 20.74 -7.43
N PHE A 486 11.84 21.50 -8.34
CA PHE A 486 11.75 21.19 -9.76
C PHE A 486 12.73 21.99 -10.61
N THR A 487 13.68 22.70 -9.99
CA THR A 487 14.75 23.40 -10.71
C THR A 487 15.51 22.42 -11.60
N GLY A 488 15.63 22.75 -12.89
CA GLY A 488 16.24 21.90 -13.90
C GLY A 488 15.40 20.69 -14.34
N LYS A 489 14.20 20.51 -13.79
CA LYS A 489 13.22 19.49 -14.21
C LYS A 489 12.04 20.08 -14.97
N LEU A 490 11.61 21.29 -14.59
CA LEU A 490 10.59 22.07 -15.26
C LEU A 490 11.17 23.40 -15.71
N SER A 491 10.73 23.89 -16.87
CA SER A 491 10.96 25.26 -17.33
C SER A 491 9.81 26.18 -16.89
N ALA A 492 9.99 27.49 -17.01
CA ALA A 492 8.91 28.45 -16.76
C ALA A 492 7.70 28.20 -17.68
N THR A 493 7.94 27.85 -18.94
CA THR A 493 6.87 27.49 -19.89
C THR A 493 6.11 26.22 -19.49
N ASP A 494 6.80 25.24 -18.89
CA ASP A 494 6.12 24.05 -18.35
C ASP A 494 5.21 24.40 -17.18
N VAL A 495 5.65 25.32 -16.32
CA VAL A 495 4.85 25.84 -15.21
C VAL A 495 3.58 26.54 -15.72
N ASP A 496 3.68 27.33 -16.79
CA ASP A 496 2.50 27.96 -17.41
C ASP A 496 1.50 26.94 -17.96
N LYS A 497 1.99 25.83 -18.54
CA LYS A 497 1.13 24.73 -18.99
C LYS A 497 0.47 24.01 -17.81
N ILE A 498 1.21 23.78 -16.72
CA ILE A 498 0.65 23.21 -15.49
C ILE A 498 -0.45 24.13 -14.90
N LYS A 499 -0.24 25.45 -14.89
CA LYS A 499 -1.25 26.43 -14.47
C LYS A 499 -2.52 26.32 -15.31
N ALA A 500 -2.38 26.18 -16.64
CA ALA A 500 -3.51 25.97 -17.54
C ALA A 500 -4.30 24.71 -17.21
N PHE A 501 -3.62 23.60 -16.89
CA PHE A 501 -4.29 22.38 -16.45
C PHE A 501 -5.01 22.54 -15.11
N ILE A 502 -4.37 23.15 -14.11
CA ILE A 502 -4.97 23.35 -12.77
C ILE A 502 -6.26 24.17 -12.87
N GLN A 503 -6.19 25.36 -13.48
CA GLN A 503 -7.35 26.25 -13.60
C GLN A 503 -8.41 25.66 -14.53
N GLY A 504 -8.00 25.13 -15.70
CA GLY A 504 -8.93 24.55 -16.66
C GLY A 504 -9.69 23.34 -16.12
N THR A 505 -9.06 22.52 -15.26
CA THR A 505 -9.74 21.41 -14.58
C THR A 505 -10.75 21.92 -13.56
N ALA A 506 -10.39 22.93 -12.77
CA ALA A 506 -11.30 23.55 -11.81
C ALA A 506 -12.53 24.17 -12.51
N ASP A 507 -12.35 24.81 -13.67
CA ASP A 507 -13.45 25.37 -14.44
C ASP A 507 -14.36 24.30 -15.07
N ALA A 508 -13.79 23.17 -15.49
CA ALA A 508 -14.56 22.06 -16.04
C ALA A 508 -15.47 21.37 -15.01
N VAL A 509 -15.08 21.36 -13.73
CA VAL A 509 -15.85 20.71 -12.64
C VAL A 509 -16.70 21.68 -11.82
N ARG A 510 -16.60 22.99 -12.09
CA ARG A 510 -17.36 24.00 -11.37
C ARG A 510 -18.87 23.75 -11.57
N PRO A 511 -19.68 23.74 -10.49
CA PRO A 511 -21.13 23.66 -10.61
C PRO A 511 -21.64 24.75 -11.54
N LYS A 512 -22.44 24.35 -12.54
CA LYS A 512 -23.13 25.33 -13.39
C LYS A 512 -24.24 25.99 -12.55
N PRO A 513 -24.41 27.31 -12.67
CA PRO A 513 -25.41 28.06 -11.90
C PRO A 513 -26.84 27.59 -12.16
#